data_AF-A0AA95GIL0-F1
#
_entry.id   AF-A0AA95GIL0-F1
#
_cell.length_a   1.000
_cell.length_b   1.000
_cell.length_c   1.000
_cell.angle_alpha   90.00
_cell.angle_beta   90.00
_cell.angle_gamma   90.00
#
_symmetry.space_group_name_H-M   'P 1'
#
loop_
_entity.id
_entity.type
_entity.pdbx_description
1 polymer ?
#
loop_
_entity_poly.entity_id
_entity_poly.type
_entity_poly.pdbx_seq_one_letter_code
_entity_poly.pdbx_strand_id
1 'polypeptide(L)'
;MGEVSFSRTIRVKAICKYCKNDCGHYYFSVGEYNLICFNCVDEMKKQADKKRHELEEAEIQEFALDIQKSLYVKDAIIAKNNAITLYSVGYRKIKL
;
A
#
# COMPACT_ATOMS: atom_id res chain seq x y z
N MET A 1 -23.92 47.22 -34.77
CA MET A 1 -23.57 45.80 -34.94
C MET A 1 -22.42 45.51 -33.98
N GLY A 2 -22.72 44.97 -32.80
CA GLY A 2 -21.71 44.63 -31.80
C GLY A 2 -21.26 43.19 -32.00
N GLU A 3 -19.99 42.99 -32.36
CA GLU A 3 -19.39 41.67 -32.44
C GLU A 3 -19.30 41.09 -31.02
N VAL A 4 -20.11 40.06 -30.74
CA VAL A 4 -20.00 39.29 -29.51
C VAL A 4 -18.89 38.25 -29.72
N SER A 5 -17.68 38.56 -29.27
CA SER A 5 -16.55 37.64 -29.29
C SER A 5 -16.77 36.52 -28.25
N PHE A 6 -17.33 35.39 -28.68
CA PHE A 6 -17.49 34.21 -27.84
C PHE A 6 -16.16 33.44 -27.77
N SER A 7 -15.29 33.81 -26.81
CA SER A 7 -14.11 33.00 -26.48
C SER A 7 -14.56 31.67 -25.89
N ARG A 8 -14.65 30.62 -26.70
CA ARG A 8 -14.89 29.25 -26.21
C ARG A 8 -13.61 28.73 -25.58
N THR A 9 -13.46 28.88 -24.27
CA THR A 9 -12.39 28.24 -23.51
C THR A 9 -12.64 26.73 -23.49
N ILE A 10 -11.84 25.95 -24.21
CA ILE A 10 -11.88 24.49 -24.13
C ILE A 10 -11.24 24.08 -22.80
N ARG A 11 -12.04 23.51 -21.89
CA ARG A 11 -11.53 22.94 -20.64
C ARG A 11 -11.26 21.46 -20.81
N VAL A 12 -9.99 21.08 -20.87
CA VAL A 12 -9.57 19.68 -20.83
C VAL A 12 -9.77 19.16 -19.40
N LYS A 13 -10.53 18.07 -19.25
CA LYS A 13 -10.72 17.39 -17.97
C LYS A 13 -9.70 16.28 -17.82
N ALA A 14 -9.08 16.18 -16.65
CA ALA A 14 -8.20 15.07 -16.32
C ALA A 14 -8.97 14.12 -15.39
N ILE A 15 -9.45 13.01 -15.95
CA ILE A 15 -10.28 12.06 -15.20
C ILE A 15 -9.37 11.02 -14.56
N CYS A 16 -9.46 10.89 -13.23
CA CYS A 16 -8.76 9.83 -12.51
C CYS A 16 -9.30 8.46 -12.91
N LYS A 17 -8.42 7.53 -13.27
CA LYS A 17 -8.78 6.17 -13.65
C LYS A 17 -9.47 5.40 -12.53
N TYR A 18 -9.16 5.70 -11.26
CA TYR A 18 -9.68 4.97 -10.11
C TYR A 18 -11.01 5.54 -9.60
N CYS A 19 -11.06 6.80 -9.18
CA CYS A 19 -12.30 7.39 -8.65
C CYS A 19 -13.25 7.96 -9.72
N LYS A 20 -12.86 7.96 -11.00
CA LYS A 20 -13.66 8.45 -12.15
C LYS A 20 -14.07 9.91 -12.09
N ASN A 21 -13.49 10.69 -11.18
CA ASN A 21 -13.76 12.12 -11.03
C ASN A 21 -12.69 12.97 -11.72
N ASP A 22 -13.08 14.17 -12.16
CA ASP A 22 -12.16 15.25 -12.52
C ASP A 22 -11.55 15.80 -11.22
N CYS A 23 -10.27 15.51 -10.97
CA CYS A 23 -9.61 15.81 -9.71
C CYS A 23 -8.73 17.07 -9.79
N GLY A 24 -8.96 17.95 -10.77
CA GLY A 24 -8.17 19.18 -10.97
C GLY A 24 -6.93 18.97 -11.83
N HIS A 25 -5.75 19.37 -11.33
CA HIS A 25 -4.51 19.48 -12.15
C HIS A 25 -3.34 18.63 -11.66
N TYR A 26 -3.43 18.01 -10.47
CA TYR A 26 -2.33 17.25 -9.87
C TYR A 26 -2.60 15.74 -9.99
N TYR A 27 -1.79 15.05 -10.79
CA TYR A 27 -1.92 13.61 -11.07
C TYR A 27 -0.57 12.94 -11.22
N PHE A 28 -0.60 11.62 -11.07
CA PHE A 28 0.45 10.73 -11.54
C PHE A 28 0.00 10.06 -12.84
N SER A 29 0.89 10.02 -13.83
CA SER A 29 0.76 9.12 -14.97
C SER A 29 1.51 7.82 -14.67
N VAL A 30 0.80 6.70 -14.59
CA VAL A 30 1.41 5.37 -14.41
C VAL A 30 1.32 4.60 -15.73
N GLY A 31 2.44 4.41 -16.41
CA GLY A 31 2.44 3.92 -17.79
C GLY A 31 1.81 4.94 -18.76
N GLU A 32 1.41 4.49 -19.95
CA GLU A 32 1.04 5.40 -21.04
C GLU A 32 -0.35 6.07 -20.87
N TYR A 33 -1.30 5.45 -20.16
CA TYR A 33 -2.72 5.90 -20.19
C TYR A 33 -3.41 5.93 -18.83
N ASN A 34 -2.69 5.82 -17.71
CA ASN A 34 -3.32 5.83 -16.39
C ASN A 34 -3.05 7.13 -15.66
N LEU A 35 -4.02 8.04 -15.67
CA LEU A 35 -4.03 9.20 -14.78
C LEU A 35 -4.64 8.80 -13.44
N ILE A 36 -3.90 8.97 -12.35
CA ILE A 36 -4.37 8.67 -10.99
C ILE A 36 -4.20 9.93 -10.15
N CYS A 37 -5.24 10.35 -9.44
CA CYS A 37 -5.16 11.49 -8.54
C CYS A 37 -4.44 11.13 -7.23
N PHE A 38 -3.86 12.14 -6.57
CA PHE A 38 -3.12 11.97 -5.33
C PHE A 38 -3.93 11.27 -4.24
N ASN A 39 -5.20 11.64 -4.05
CA ASN A 39 -6.06 11.00 -3.04
C ASN A 39 -6.19 9.49 -3.25
N CYS A 40 -6.31 9.03 -4.50
CA CYS A 40 -6.39 7.60 -4.80
C CYS A 40 -5.05 6.90 -4.57
N VAL A 41 -3.93 7.56 -4.88
CA VAL A 41 -2.59 7.02 -4.62
C VAL A 41 -2.34 6.89 -3.12
N ASP A 42 -2.67 7.91 -2.34
CA ASP A 42 -2.50 7.90 -0.89
C ASP A 42 -3.32 6.79 -0.23
N GLU A 43 -4.55 6.59 -0.70
CA GLU A 43 -5.40 5.51 -0.22
C GLU A 43 -4.83 4.13 -0.58
N MET A 44 -4.39 3.94 -1.82
CA MET A 44 -3.71 2.70 -2.24
C MET A 44 -2.44 2.45 -1.42
N LYS A 45 -1.68 3.50 -1.10
CA LYS A 45 -0.49 3.41 -0.26
C LYS A 45 -0.83 2.96 1.16
N LYS A 46 -1.86 3.54 1.79
CA LYS A 46 -2.34 3.10 3.12
C LYS A 46 -2.73 1.62 3.11
N GLN A 47 -3.43 1.17 2.07
CA GLN A 47 -3.82 -0.23 1.92
C GLN A 47 -2.61 -1.14 1.73
N ALA A 48 -1.64 -0.73 0.92
CA ALA A 48 -0.39 -1.45 0.75
C ALA A 48 0.42 -1.53 2.05
N ASP A 49 0.49 -0.44 2.81
CA ASP A 49 1.17 -0.37 4.11
C ASP A 49 0.51 -1.31 5.13
N LYS A 50 -0.82 -1.28 5.22
CA LYS A 50 -1.60 -2.19 6.06
C LYS A 50 -1.35 -3.64 5.70
N LYS A 51 -1.41 -3.97 4.40
CA LYS A 51 -1.17 -5.34 3.92
C LYS A 51 0.26 -5.80 4.18
N ARG A 52 1.25 -4.91 4.06
CA ARG A 52 2.63 -5.22 4.44
C ARG A 52 2.70 -5.59 5.91
N HIS A 53 2.18 -4.75 6.80
CA HIS A 53 2.15 -5.02 8.23
C HIS A 53 1.47 -6.36 8.58
N GLU A 54 0.31 -6.65 7.98
CA GLU A 54 -0.40 -7.93 8.17
C GLU A 54 0.46 -9.14 7.76
N LEU A 55 1.24 -9.03 6.67
CA LEU A 55 2.16 -10.08 6.25
C LEU A 55 3.33 -10.24 7.22
N GLU A 56 3.90 -9.14 7.72
CA GLU A 56 4.98 -9.20 8.72
C GLU A 56 4.50 -9.86 10.02
N GLU A 57 3.31 -9.48 10.51
CA GLU A 57 2.73 -10.08 11.71
C GLU A 57 2.44 -11.57 11.52
N ALA A 58 1.90 -11.97 10.37
CA ALA A 58 1.65 -13.38 10.06
C ALA A 58 2.95 -14.19 10.05
N GLU A 59 4.01 -13.66 9.45
CA GLU A 59 5.31 -14.33 9.39
C GLU A 59 5.97 -14.43 10.78
N ILE A 60 5.90 -13.37 11.59
CA ILE A 60 6.36 -13.37 12.98
C ILE A 60 5.58 -14.40 13.82
N GLN A 61 4.25 -14.49 13.64
CA GLN A 61 3.42 -15.48 14.35
C GLN A 61 3.80 -16.90 13.98
N GLU A 62 4.03 -17.16 12.69
CA GLU A 62 4.51 -18.47 12.23
C GLU A 62 5.87 -18.82 12.85
N PHE A 63 6.81 -17.89 12.88
CA PHE A 63 8.10 -18.10 13.56
C PHE A 63 7.92 -18.37 15.05
N ALA A 64 7.04 -17.65 15.74
CA ALA A 64 6.79 -17.86 17.15
C ALA A 64 6.27 -19.28 17.42
N LEU A 65 5.37 -19.78 16.58
CA LEU A 65 4.85 -21.15 16.67
C LEU A 65 5.94 -22.19 16.43
N ASP A 66 6.82 -21.95 15.46
CA ASP A 66 7.92 -22.86 15.15
C ASP A 66 8.96 -22.87 16.29
N ILE A 67 9.29 -21.73 16.89
CA ILE A 67 10.14 -21.62 18.09
C ILE A 67 9.52 -22.36 19.27
N GLN A 68 8.22 -22.17 19.52
CA GLN A 68 7.51 -22.82 20.61
C GLN A 68 7.52 -24.35 20.46
N LYS A 69 7.39 -24.86 19.23
CA LYS A 69 7.43 -26.30 18.93
C LYS A 69 8.84 -26.89 18.96
N SER A 70 9.82 -26.21 18.35
CA SER A 70 11.16 -26.77 18.10
C SER A 70 12.14 -26.56 19.27
N LEU A 71 12.05 -25.42 19.96
CA LEU A 71 12.98 -25.05 21.03
C LEU A 71 12.42 -25.32 22.43
N TYR A 72 11.26 -25.99 22.53
CA TYR A 72 10.57 -26.26 23.80
C TYR A 72 10.33 -25.00 24.67
N VAL A 73 10.31 -23.82 24.06
CA VAL A 73 9.96 -22.56 24.73
C VAL A 73 8.46 -22.58 24.98
N LYS A 74 8.03 -23.07 26.14
CA LYS A 74 6.60 -23.19 26.48
C LYS A 74 5.89 -21.83 26.56
N ASP A 75 6.63 -20.78 26.92
CA ASP A 75 6.11 -19.43 27.03
C ASP A 75 5.92 -18.78 25.65
N ALA A 76 4.66 -18.53 25.30
CA ALA A 76 4.28 -17.91 24.03
C ALA A 76 4.82 -16.48 23.87
N ILE A 77 4.98 -15.74 24.97
CA ILE A 77 5.50 -14.36 24.96
C ILE A 77 6.99 -14.39 24.62
N ILE A 78 7.75 -15.30 25.25
CA ILE A 78 9.19 -15.46 24.96
C ILE A 78 9.39 -15.91 23.52
N ALA A 79 8.60 -16.87 23.04
CA ALA A 79 8.66 -17.34 21.66
C ALA A 79 8.35 -16.21 20.65
N LYS A 80 7.35 -15.37 20.93
CA LYS A 80 7.00 -14.20 20.11
C LYS A 80 8.12 -13.16 20.09
N ASN A 81 8.72 -12.85 21.24
CA ASN A 81 9.82 -11.87 21.32
C ASN A 81 11.07 -12.34 20.54
N ASN A 82 11.37 -13.64 20.62
CA ASN A 82 12.45 -14.23 19.83
C ASN A 82 12.14 -14.17 18.33
N ALA A 83 10.90 -14.47 17.93
CA ALA A 83 10.47 -14.34 16.54
C ALA A 83 10.57 -12.91 16.00
N ILE A 84 10.15 -11.91 16.79
CA ILE A 84 10.30 -10.49 16.45
C ILE A 84 11.78 -10.13 16.24
N THR A 85 12.66 -10.60 17.13
CA THR A 85 14.10 -10.35 17.04
C THR A 85 14.71 -10.97 15.78
N LEU A 86 14.35 -12.22 15.46
CA LEU A 86 14.81 -12.87 14.23
C LEU A 86 14.31 -12.13 12.98
N TYR A 87 13.04 -11.73 12.96
CA TYR A 87 12.47 -10.99 11.84
C TYR A 87 13.13 -9.63 11.64
N SER A 88 13.43 -8.90 12.73
CA SER A 88 14.04 -7.55 12.67
C SER A 88 15.48 -7.56 12.14
N VAL A 89 16.24 -8.63 12.36
CA VAL A 89 17.60 -8.79 11.80
C VAL A 89 17.60 -9.43 10.40
N GLY A 90 16.42 -9.60 9.79
CA GLY A 90 16.27 -10.00 8.39
C GLY A 90 16.03 -11.49 8.15
N TYR A 91 15.88 -12.32 9.18
CA TYR A 91 15.43 -13.70 8.95
C TYR A 91 13.99 -13.70 8.42
N ARG A 92 13.75 -14.53 7.41
CA ARG A 92 12.46 -14.73 6.76
C ARG A 92 12.17 -16.22 6.66
N LYS A 93 10.90 -16.60 6.73
CA LYS A 93 10.48 -17.99 6.64
C LYS A 93 10.50 -18.43 5.17
N ILE A 94 11.31 -19.43 4.88
CA ILE A 94 11.30 -20.09 3.57
C ILE A 94 10.15 -21.10 3.59
N LYS A 95 9.16 -20.90 2.71
CA LYS A 95 8.13 -21.92 2.47
C LYS A 95 8.79 -23.03 1.63
N LEU A 96 9.09 -24.16 2.26
CA LEU A 96 9.45 -25.40 1.60
C LEU A 96 8.21 -26.07 0.99
#